data_AF-A0A8T3V9H2-F1
#
_entry.id   AF-A0A8T3V9H2-F1
#
_cell.length_a   1.000
_cell.length_b   1.000
_cell.length_c   1.000
_cell.angle_alpha   90.00
_cell.angle_beta   90.00
_cell.angle_gamma   90.00
#
_symmetry.space_group_name_H-M   'P 1'
#
loop_
_entity.id
_entity.type
_entity.pdbx_description
1 polymer ?
#
loop_
_entity_poly.entity_id
_entity_poly.type
_entity_poly.pdbx_seq_one_letter_code
_entity_poly.pdbx_strand_id
1 'polypeptide(L)'
;MEIIVTDERDERFVEMCSSFGCEVNDPQVVLLLNNFGKTVGCASFKVYDSESAEITTLFLNSYDNRERISYKLIRQLEKIAMDYEFKSIVVSFDSREDILIDVFEKLDYRFVDDLLMKKEFKSLV
;
A
#
# COMPACT_ATOMS: atom_id res chain seq x y z
N MET A 1 -10.67 -0.20 -15.18
CA MET A 1 -10.00 0.10 -13.90
C MET A 1 -8.69 0.80 -14.17
N GLU A 2 -8.60 2.05 -13.75
CA GLU A 2 -7.44 2.93 -13.89
C GLU A 2 -6.77 3.12 -12.52
N ILE A 3 -5.45 3.25 -12.49
CA ILE A 3 -4.72 3.65 -11.28
C ILE A 3 -4.22 5.07 -11.50
N ILE A 4 -4.52 5.96 -10.56
CA ILE A 4 -4.02 7.33 -10.52
C ILE A 4 -2.99 7.41 -9.39
N VAL A 5 -1.82 7.97 -9.68
CA VAL A 5 -0.81 8.32 -8.67
C VAL A 5 -1.08 9.76 -8.22
N THR A 6 -1.17 9.96 -6.91
CA THR A 6 -1.48 11.25 -6.26
C THR A 6 -0.78 11.31 -4.89
N ASP A 7 -1.17 12.27 -4.04
CA ASP A 7 -0.62 12.47 -2.71
C ASP A 7 -1.69 12.52 -1.61
N GLU A 8 -1.26 12.71 -0.36
CA GLU A 8 -2.10 12.73 0.83
C GLU A 8 -3.21 13.79 0.84
N ARG A 9 -3.14 14.79 -0.05
CA ARG A 9 -4.08 15.91 -0.10
C ARG A 9 -5.22 15.67 -1.10
N ASP A 10 -5.20 14.57 -1.83
CA ASP A 10 -6.27 14.23 -2.77
C ASP A 10 -7.58 14.01 -2.01
N GLU A 11 -8.60 14.83 -2.29
CA GLU A 11 -9.90 14.80 -1.59
C GLU A 11 -10.52 13.40 -1.61
N ARG A 12 -10.35 12.64 -2.70
CA ARG A 12 -10.88 11.28 -2.83
C ARG A 12 -10.20 10.29 -1.88
N PHE A 13 -8.90 10.50 -1.63
CA PHE A 13 -8.17 9.71 -0.64
C PHE A 13 -8.58 10.10 0.78
N VAL A 14 -8.65 11.40 1.07
CA VAL A 14 -9.05 11.91 2.39
C VAL A 14 -10.45 11.44 2.78
N GLU A 15 -11.41 11.50 1.86
CA GLU A 15 -12.77 10.99 2.05
C GLU A 15 -12.76 9.48 2.34
N MET A 16 -11.98 8.71 1.57
CA MET A 16 -11.87 7.27 1.77
C MET A 16 -11.25 6.95 3.12
N CYS A 17 -10.12 7.55 3.46
CA CYS A 17 -9.47 7.37 4.75
C CYS A 17 -10.40 7.71 5.93
N SER A 18 -11.08 8.85 5.85
CA SER A 18 -12.06 9.27 6.87
C SER A 18 -13.18 8.23 7.05
N SER A 19 -13.64 7.62 5.95
CA SER A 19 -14.68 6.56 6.01
C SER A 19 -14.23 5.28 6.70
N PHE A 20 -12.91 5.02 6.75
CA PHE A 20 -12.29 3.91 7.49
C PHE A 20 -11.79 4.33 8.88
N GLY A 21 -12.04 5.57 9.31
CA GLY A 21 -11.66 6.08 10.63
C GLY A 21 -10.18 6.40 10.78
N CYS A 22 -9.45 6.61 9.68
CA CYS A 22 -8.05 7.04 9.73
C CYS A 22 -7.89 8.56 9.55
N GLU A 23 -6.76 9.07 10.05
CA GLU A 23 -6.29 10.43 9.86
C GLU A 23 -4.98 10.40 9.08
N VAL A 24 -4.82 11.31 8.12
CA VAL A 24 -3.63 11.41 7.29
C VAL A 24 -2.77 12.57 7.76
N ASN A 25 -1.63 12.26 8.36
CA ASN A 25 -0.75 13.26 8.99
C ASN A 25 0.64 13.39 8.35
N ASP A 26 1.05 12.37 7.56
CA ASP A 26 2.38 12.31 6.95
C ASP A 26 2.29 12.39 5.42
N PRO A 27 3.26 13.03 4.75
CA PRO A 27 3.38 13.00 3.29
C PRO A 27 3.45 11.58 2.76
N GLN A 28 2.65 11.27 1.74
CA GLN A 28 2.47 9.93 1.22
C GLN A 28 2.33 9.91 -0.30
N VAL A 29 2.90 8.89 -0.92
CA VAL A 29 2.49 8.51 -2.28
C VAL A 29 1.20 7.72 -2.18
N VAL A 30 0.18 8.15 -2.91
CA VAL A 30 -1.15 7.54 -2.89
C VAL A 30 -1.49 7.00 -4.28
N LEU A 31 -1.99 5.78 -4.33
CA LEU A 31 -2.59 5.17 -5.51
C LEU A 31 -4.10 5.11 -5.34
N LEU A 32 -4.84 5.72 -6.26
CA LEU A 32 -6.29 5.61 -6.33
C LEU A 32 -6.70 4.64 -7.44
N LEU A 33 -7.49 3.64 -7.09
CA LEU A 33 -8.10 2.73 -8.05
C LEU A 33 -9.47 3.26 -8.47
N ASN A 34 -9.57 3.69 -9.73
CA ASN A 34 -10.81 4.18 -10.30
C ASN A 34 -11.51 3.15 -11.16
N ASN A 35 -12.82 3.03 -10.98
CA ASN A 35 -13.70 2.23 -11.81
C ASN A 35 -14.94 3.05 -12.22
N PHE A 36 -15.14 3.25 -13.52
CA PHE A 36 -16.24 4.06 -14.06
C PHE A 36 -16.40 5.44 -13.39
N GLY A 37 -15.29 6.15 -13.19
CA GLY A 37 -15.28 7.49 -12.60
C GLY A 37 -15.42 7.55 -11.07
N LYS A 38 -15.45 6.40 -10.38
CA LYS A 38 -15.50 6.33 -8.91
C LYS A 38 -14.23 5.69 -8.35
N THR A 39 -13.73 6.26 -7.26
CA THR A 39 -12.67 5.64 -6.44
C THR A 39 -13.25 4.43 -5.73
N VAL A 40 -12.71 3.25 -6.01
CA VAL A 40 -13.14 1.97 -5.43
C VAL A 40 -12.08 1.33 -4.54
N GLY A 41 -10.91 1.97 -4.43
CA GLY A 41 -9.83 1.52 -3.57
C GLY A 41 -8.69 2.52 -3.55
N CYS A 42 -7.86 2.43 -2.52
CA CYS A 42 -6.61 3.14 -2.44
C CYS A 42 -5.53 2.31 -1.77
N ALA A 43 -4.28 2.62 -2.08
CA ALA A 43 -3.13 2.16 -1.31
C ALA A 43 -2.12 3.29 -1.22
N SER A 44 -1.37 3.39 -0.13
CA SER A 44 -0.34 4.42 0.02
C SER A 44 0.91 3.90 0.70
N PHE A 45 2.02 4.60 0.47
CA PHE A 45 3.22 4.45 1.28
C PHE A 45 3.76 5.81 1.73
N LYS A 46 4.45 5.82 2.87
CA LYS A 46 5.31 6.91 3.34
C LYS A 46 6.76 6.46 3.48
N VAL A 47 7.66 7.41 3.71
CA VAL A 47 9.05 7.10 4.10
C VAL A 47 9.04 6.45 5.48
N TYR A 48 9.69 5.29 5.62
CA TYR A 48 9.87 4.61 6.91
C TYR A 48 11.22 4.96 7.52
N ASP A 49 12.29 4.77 6.74
CA ASP A 49 13.65 5.17 7.09
C ASP A 49 14.43 5.59 5.83
N SER A 50 15.76 5.72 5.93
CA SER A 50 16.61 6.13 4.81
C SER A 50 16.67 5.13 3.65
N GLU A 51 16.26 3.87 3.85
CA GLU A 51 16.37 2.81 2.85
C GLU A 51 15.02 2.13 2.53
N SER A 52 13.95 2.48 3.24
CA SER A 52 12.67 1.80 3.11
C SER A 52 11.45 2.71 3.16
N ALA A 53 10.41 2.28 2.44
CA ALA A 53 9.07 2.83 2.51
C ALA A 53 8.16 1.93 3.35
N GLU A 54 7.13 2.50 3.99
CA GLU A 54 6.09 1.76 4.71
C GLU A 54 4.76 1.90 3.99
N ILE A 55 4.11 0.78 3.70
CA ILE A 55 2.71 0.75 3.26
C ILE A 55 1.84 1.05 4.48
N THR A 56 1.17 2.19 4.46
CA THR A 56 0.33 2.68 5.58
C THR A 56 -1.14 2.44 5.35
N THR A 57 -1.56 2.18 4.12
CA THR A 57 -2.98 2.04 3.80
C THR A 57 -3.20 1.08 2.63
N LEU A 58 -4.24 0.27 2.76
CA LEU A 58 -4.84 -0.51 1.68
C LEU A 58 -6.35 -0.64 1.92
N PHE A 59 -7.14 0.29 1.38
CA PHE A 59 -8.60 0.28 1.49
C PHE A 59 -9.25 -0.12 0.17
N LEU A 60 -10.24 -1.01 0.23
CA LEU A 60 -10.94 -1.52 -0.95
C LEU A 60 -12.45 -1.55 -0.67
N ASN A 61 -13.23 -0.84 -1.49
CA ASN A 61 -14.70 -0.77 -1.36
C ASN A 61 -15.43 -1.96 -2.00
N SER A 62 -14.74 -2.78 -2.80
CA SER A 62 -15.30 -3.96 -3.47
C SER A 62 -14.74 -5.25 -2.88
N TYR A 63 -15.63 -6.20 -2.56
CA TYR A 63 -15.26 -7.55 -2.16
C TYR A 63 -14.87 -8.42 -3.36
N ASP A 64 -15.44 -8.17 -4.54
CA ASP A 64 -15.13 -8.91 -5.75
C ASP A 64 -13.69 -8.63 -6.18
N ASN A 65 -12.89 -9.69 -6.31
CA ASN A 65 -11.47 -9.64 -6.73
C ASN A 65 -10.52 -8.87 -5.79
N ARG A 66 -10.84 -8.77 -4.49
CA ARG A 66 -10.02 -8.07 -3.49
C ARG A 66 -8.54 -8.45 -3.56
N GLU A 67 -8.25 -9.75 -3.57
CA GLU A 67 -6.87 -10.27 -3.66
C GLU A 67 -6.13 -9.78 -4.91
N ARG A 68 -6.75 -9.91 -6.09
CA ARG A 68 -6.15 -9.46 -7.36
C ARG A 68 -5.92 -7.95 -7.38
N ILE A 69 -6.83 -7.18 -6.80
CA ILE A 69 -6.71 -5.73 -6.70
C ILE A 69 -5.57 -5.35 -5.74
N SER A 70 -5.50 -5.98 -4.56
CA SER A 70 -4.42 -5.79 -3.60
C SER A 70 -3.05 -6.04 -4.26
N TYR A 71 -2.89 -7.15 -4.97
CA TYR A 71 -1.64 -7.43 -5.70
C TYR A 71 -1.28 -6.35 -6.70
N LYS A 72 -2.28 -5.84 -7.44
CA LYS A 72 -2.04 -4.80 -8.43
C LYS A 72 -1.56 -3.50 -7.77
N LEU A 73 -2.21 -3.08 -6.67
CA LEU A 73 -1.86 -1.87 -5.95
C LEU A 73 -0.48 -2.00 -5.27
N ILE A 74 -0.24 -3.10 -4.55
CA ILE A 74 1.02 -3.32 -3.85
C ILE A 74 2.19 -3.37 -4.85
N ARG A 75 2.08 -4.10 -5.96
CA ARG A 75 3.15 -4.12 -6.97
C ARG A 75 3.41 -2.74 -7.61
N GLN A 76 2.38 -1.92 -7.73
CA GLN A 76 2.56 -0.55 -8.23
C GLN A 76 3.24 0.34 -7.20
N LEU A 77 2.94 0.19 -5.90
CA LEU A 77 3.67 0.85 -4.81
C LEU A 77 5.13 0.40 -4.79
N GLU A 78 5.40 -0.90 -4.88
CA GLU A 78 6.76 -1.47 -4.96
C GLU A 78 7.54 -0.83 -6.12
N LYS A 79 6.92 -0.71 -7.29
CA LYS A 79 7.54 -0.07 -8.44
C LYS A 79 7.91 1.38 -8.16
N ILE A 80 6.99 2.16 -7.61
CA ILE A 80 7.25 3.58 -7.30
C ILE A 80 8.30 3.72 -6.20
N ALA A 81 8.29 2.84 -5.19
CA ALA A 81 9.31 2.83 -4.14
C ALA A 81 10.70 2.55 -4.71
N MET A 82 10.83 1.60 -5.65
CA MET A 82 12.07 1.35 -6.39
C MET A 82 12.49 2.56 -7.25
N ASP A 83 11.55 3.22 -7.91
CA ASP A 83 11.81 4.44 -8.69
C ASP A 83 12.29 5.60 -7.79
N TYR A 84 11.94 5.57 -6.49
CA TYR A 84 12.42 6.50 -5.45
C TYR A 84 13.71 6.01 -4.75
N GLU A 85 14.38 5.01 -5.32
CA GLU A 85 15.65 4.45 -4.82
C GLU A 85 15.58 3.79 -3.43
N PHE A 86 14.37 3.51 -2.91
CA PHE A 86 14.26 2.66 -1.74
C PHE A 86 14.76 1.25 -2.04
N LYS A 87 15.39 0.62 -1.05
CA LYS A 87 15.92 -0.75 -1.15
C LYS A 87 14.90 -1.79 -0.69
N SER A 88 13.92 -1.36 0.08
CA SER A 88 12.90 -2.26 0.62
C SER A 88 11.59 -1.55 0.91
N ILE A 89 10.57 -2.35 1.18
CA ILE A 89 9.26 -1.88 1.61
C ILE A 89 8.77 -2.73 2.77
N VAL A 90 8.15 -2.08 3.75
CA VAL A 90 7.61 -2.70 4.96
C VAL A 90 6.11 -2.49 5.06
N VAL A 91 5.48 -3.35 5.85
CA VAL A 91 4.09 -3.20 6.27
C VAL A 91 3.95 -3.68 7.72
N SER A 92 3.28 -2.87 8.52
CA SER A 92 2.97 -3.14 9.93
C SER A 92 1.51 -3.62 10.05
N PHE A 93 1.25 -4.56 10.95
CA PHE A 93 -0.09 -5.06 11.22
C PHE A 93 -0.48 -4.80 12.68
N ASP A 94 -1.78 -4.72 12.95
CA ASP A 94 -2.28 -4.63 14.32
C ASP A 94 -2.36 -6.01 15.00
N SER A 95 -2.43 -7.09 14.21
CA SER A 95 -2.47 -8.47 14.72
C SER A 95 -1.95 -9.49 13.71
N ARG A 96 -1.60 -10.69 14.20
CA ARG A 96 -1.22 -11.87 13.38
C ARG A 96 -2.41 -12.52 12.66
N GLU A 97 -3.63 -12.06 12.91
CA GLU A 97 -4.86 -12.59 12.32
C GLU A 97 -5.34 -11.73 11.14
N ASP A 98 -4.57 -10.71 10.75
CA ASP A 98 -4.92 -9.83 9.64
C ASP A 98 -4.97 -10.60 8.32
N ILE A 99 -6.11 -10.49 7.64
CA ILE A 99 -6.40 -11.16 6.37
C ILE A 99 -5.46 -10.74 5.22
N LEU A 100 -4.75 -9.62 5.35
CA LEU A 100 -3.80 -9.15 4.37
C LEU A 100 -2.46 -9.88 4.46
N ILE A 101 -2.15 -10.56 5.57
CA ILE A 101 -0.88 -11.30 5.73
C ILE A 101 -0.67 -12.28 4.58
N ASP A 102 -1.69 -13.10 4.24
CA ASP A 102 -1.61 -14.06 3.13
C ASP A 102 -1.31 -13.38 1.77
N VAL A 103 -1.80 -12.16 1.56
CA VAL A 103 -1.55 -11.37 0.35
C VAL A 103 -0.07 -10.96 0.32
N PHE A 104 0.46 -10.46 1.43
CA PHE A 104 1.85 -10.04 1.53
C PHE A 104 2.82 -11.23 1.44
N GLU A 105 2.51 -12.37 2.05
CA GLU A 105 3.32 -13.59 1.93
C GLU A 105 3.43 -14.08 0.48
N LYS A 106 2.33 -14.08 -0.27
CA LYS A 106 2.30 -14.42 -1.70
C LYS A 106 3.05 -13.41 -2.58
N LEU A 107 3.35 -12.22 -2.07
CA LEU A 107 4.19 -11.21 -2.70
C LEU A 107 5.65 -11.26 -2.22
N ASP A 108 6.06 -12.32 -1.55
CA ASP A 108 7.40 -12.57 -1.02
C ASP A 108 7.81 -11.69 0.18
N TYR A 109 6.85 -11.06 0.87
CA TYR A 109 7.13 -10.41 2.14
C TYR A 109 7.37 -11.47 3.21
N ARG A 110 8.25 -11.15 4.17
CA ARG A 110 8.56 -12.02 5.31
C ARG A 110 8.50 -11.22 6.60
N PHE A 111 8.02 -11.84 7.67
CA PHE A 111 8.12 -11.25 9.00
C PHE A 111 9.58 -11.03 9.38
N VAL A 112 9.90 -9.81 9.79
CA VAL A 112 11.20 -9.41 10.35
C VAL A 112 11.09 -9.02 11.82
N ASP A 113 9.87 -8.81 12.30
CA ASP A 113 9.50 -8.64 13.71
C ASP A 113 8.13 -9.30 13.95
N ASP A 114 7.54 -9.14 15.14
CA ASP A 114 6.26 -9.77 15.48
C ASP A 114 5.13 -9.33 14.56
N LEU A 115 4.99 -8.02 14.33
CA LEU A 115 3.90 -7.48 13.50
C LEU A 115 4.41 -6.72 12.27
N LEU A 116 5.70 -6.87 11.94
CA LEU A 116 6.33 -6.18 10.81
C LEU A 116 6.76 -7.18 9.75
N MET A 117 6.26 -7.01 8.53
CA MET A 117 6.73 -7.73 7.35
C MET A 117 7.52 -6.82 6.43
N LYS A 118 8.57 -7.36 5.81
CA LYS A 118 9.47 -6.66 4.91
C LYS A 118 9.67 -7.43 3.61
N LYS A 119 9.84 -6.70 2.51
CA LYS A 119 10.35 -7.20 1.24
C LYS A 119 11.53 -6.38 0.78
N GLU A 120 12.66 -7.05 0.57
CA GLU A 120 13.84 -6.46 -0.08
C GLU A 120 13.62 -6.43 -1.60
N PHE A 121 13.89 -5.28 -2.22
CA PHE A 121 13.93 -5.20 -3.67
C PHE A 121 15.24 -5.80 -4.15
N LYS A 122 15.14 -6.77 -5.07
CA LYS A 122 16.33 -7.33 -5.69
C LYS A 122 16.97 -6.23 -6.51
N SER A 123 18.20 -5.84 -6.16
CA SER A 123 19.03 -5.04 -7.04
C SER A 123 19.13 -5.79 -8.37
N LEU A 124 18.76 -5.13 -9.48
CA LEU A 124 19.09 -5.60 -10.81
C LEU A 124 20.61 -5.46 -10.95
N VAL A 125 21.34 -6.48 -10.51
CA VAL A 125 22.78 -6.64 -10.80
C VAL A 125 22.93 -7.25 -12.19
#